data_AF-A0A3N6ADN8-F1
#
_entry.id   AF-A0A3N6ADN8-F1
#
_cell.length_a   1.000
_cell.length_b   1.000
_cell.length_c   1.000
_cell.angle_alpha   90.00
_cell.angle_beta   90.00
_cell.angle_gamma   90.00
#
_symmetry.space_group_name_H-M   'P 1'
#
loop_
_entity.id
_entity.type
_entity.pdbx_description
1 polymer ?
#
loop_
_entity_poly.entity_id
_entity_poly.type
_entity_poly.pdbx_seq_one_letter_code
_entity_poly.pdbx_strand_id
1 'polypeptide(L)'
;MFNMKIRPDANEDVIFSEVVHFLLRKNNRILSNDEVIERTGIPPELIYKWVKTGRLKNSLFPNLGAPCERCGRITNHAKICRHCANSITSTLAQEEKDKIWFNKIQKPTHRANAYRYK
;
A
#
# COMPACT_ATOMS: atom_id res chain seq x y z
N MET A 1 14.74 27.24 14.67
CA MET A 1 14.10 26.31 13.72
C MET A 1 15.05 26.11 12.55
N PHE A 2 15.62 24.91 12.39
CA PHE A 2 16.52 24.61 11.28
C PHE A 2 15.67 24.21 10.06
N ASN A 3 15.35 25.17 9.21
CA ASN A 3 14.79 24.89 7.88
C ASN A 3 15.96 24.68 6.91
N MET A 4 16.10 23.45 6.45
CA MET A 4 17.07 23.08 5.42
C MET A 4 16.34 23.16 4.08
N LYS A 5 16.41 24.31 3.41
CA LYS A 5 15.85 24.43 2.06
C LYS A 5 16.80 23.76 1.07
N ILE A 6 16.44 22.55 0.63
CA ILE A 6 17.18 21.82 -0.39
C ILE A 6 17.04 22.55 -1.73
N ARG A 7 18.13 22.64 -2.50
CA ARG A 7 18.13 23.31 -3.80
C ARG A 7 17.34 22.49 -4.83
N PRO A 8 16.25 23.02 -5.42
CA PRO A 8 15.38 22.27 -6.32
C PRO A 8 15.96 22.08 -7.74
N ASP A 9 17.04 22.80 -8.09
CA ASP A 9 17.77 22.71 -9.36
C ASP A 9 18.83 21.59 -9.39
N ALA A 10 19.00 20.86 -8.29
CA ALA A 10 19.92 19.72 -8.21
C ALA A 10 19.33 18.45 -8.82
N ASN A 11 20.21 17.53 -9.24
CA ASN A 11 19.82 16.19 -9.72
C ASN A 11 19.01 15.45 -8.63
N GLU A 12 17.99 14.68 -9.02
CA GLU A 12 17.10 13.94 -8.11
C GLU A 12 17.88 13.08 -7.11
N ASP A 13 19.00 12.46 -7.52
CA ASP A 13 19.81 11.64 -6.63
C ASP A 13 20.52 12.45 -5.53
N VAL A 14 20.92 13.68 -5.84
CA VAL A 14 21.48 14.61 -4.85
C VAL A 14 20.41 15.00 -3.84
N ILE A 15 19.22 15.40 -4.31
CA ILE A 15 18.07 15.73 -3.45
C ILE A 15 17.73 14.52 -2.57
N PHE A 16 17.66 13.32 -3.14
CA PHE A 16 17.39 12.09 -2.40
C PHE A 16 18.40 11.87 -1.28
N SER A 17 19.71 11.97 -1.58
CA SER A 17 20.76 11.79 -0.59
C SER A 17 20.63 12.77 0.59
N GLU A 18 20.38 14.05 0.31
CA GLU A 18 20.22 15.09 1.33
C GLU A 18 18.99 14.84 2.21
N VAL A 19 17.86 14.49 1.61
CA VAL A 19 16.62 14.16 2.32
C VAL A 19 16.83 12.93 3.21
N VAL A 20 17.46 11.87 2.70
CA VAL A 20 17.74 10.66 3.48
C VAL A 20 18.66 10.97 4.66
N HIS A 21 19.73 11.74 4.45
CA HIS A 21 20.61 12.19 5.53
C HIS A 21 19.85 12.99 6.59
N PHE A 22 18.92 13.85 6.17
CA PHE A 22 18.04 14.58 7.08
C PHE A 22 17.10 13.66 7.87
N LEU A 23 16.47 12.69 7.22
CA LEU A 23 15.52 11.75 7.83
C LEU A 23 16.17 10.74 8.78
N LEU A 24 17.45 10.37 8.55
CA LEU A 24 18.16 9.41 9.39
C LEU A 24 18.41 9.90 10.83
N ARG A 25 18.34 11.22 11.07
CA ARG A 25 18.40 11.82 12.42
C ARG A 25 17.25 11.27 13.27
N LYS A 26 17.53 10.91 14.52
CA LYS A 26 16.60 10.16 15.40
C LYS A 26 15.20 10.78 15.48
N ASN A 27 15.10 12.11 15.61
CA ASN A 27 13.83 12.82 15.73
C ASN A 27 13.08 12.96 14.39
N ASN A 28 13.75 12.76 13.26
CA ASN A 28 13.19 12.98 11.94
C ASN A 28 12.60 11.71 11.30
N ARG A 29 12.83 10.53 11.89
CA ARG A 29 12.36 9.24 11.36
C ARG A 29 10.84 9.07 11.42
N ILE A 30 10.20 9.78 12.35
CA ILE A 30 8.76 9.75 12.60
C ILE A 30 8.02 10.90 11.91
N LEU A 31 8.69 11.67 11.04
CA LEU A 31 8.02 12.79 10.38
C LEU A 31 6.98 12.29 9.38
N SER A 32 5.88 13.03 9.30
CA SER A 32 4.87 12.85 8.26
C SER A 32 5.35 13.43 6.93
N ASN A 33 4.67 13.07 5.84
CA ASN A 33 4.94 13.66 4.53
C ASN A 33 4.94 15.20 4.57
N ASP A 34 3.93 15.79 5.21
CA ASP A 34 3.75 17.25 5.26
C ASP A 34 4.88 17.93 6.05
N GLU A 35 5.30 17.36 7.17
CA GLU A 35 6.42 17.89 7.96
C GLU A 35 7.75 17.81 7.21
N VAL A 36 7.96 16.75 6.43
CA VAL A 36 9.16 16.64 5.58
C VAL A 36 9.13 17.72 4.51
N ILE A 37 8.00 17.91 3.84
CA ILE A 37 7.83 18.97 2.82
C ILE A 37 8.09 20.34 3.43
N GLU A 38 7.54 20.63 4.60
CA GLU A 38 7.71 21.92 5.28
C GLU A 38 9.18 22.19 5.66
N ARG A 39 9.89 21.18 6.17
CA ARG A 39 11.27 21.34 6.67
C ARG A 39 12.33 21.28 5.57
N THR A 40 12.11 20.49 4.53
CA THR A 40 13.07 20.26 3.43
C THR A 40 12.78 21.14 2.21
N GLY A 41 11.53 21.56 2.02
CA GLY A 41 11.08 22.34 0.87
C GLY A 41 10.96 21.55 -0.44
N ILE A 42 11.02 20.21 -0.39
CA ILE A 42 10.90 19.38 -1.60
C ILE A 42 9.44 19.25 -2.04
N PRO A 43 9.18 19.04 -3.34
CA PRO A 43 7.83 18.75 -3.81
C PRO A 43 7.31 17.39 -3.28
N PRO A 44 6.01 17.29 -2.95
CA PRO A 44 5.40 16.05 -2.45
C PRO A 44 5.55 14.86 -3.42
N GLU A 45 5.59 15.16 -4.71
CA GLU A 45 5.69 14.19 -5.80
C GLU A 45 6.95 13.33 -5.70
N LEU A 46 8.07 13.91 -5.24
CA LEU A 46 9.33 13.17 -5.04
C LEU A 46 9.21 12.14 -3.92
N ILE A 47 8.58 12.53 -2.80
CA ILE A 47 8.32 11.61 -1.68
C ILE A 47 7.49 10.43 -2.18
N TYR A 48 6.41 10.72 -2.91
CA TYR A 48 5.54 9.67 -3.46
C TYR A 48 6.29 8.75 -4.42
N LYS A 49 7.13 9.31 -5.31
CA LYS A 49 7.95 8.55 -6.24
C LYS A 49 8.92 7.62 -5.51
N TRP A 50 9.61 8.10 -4.47
CA TRP A 50 10.58 7.31 -3.72
C TRP A 50 9.95 6.23 -2.85
N VAL A 51 8.76 6.49 -2.30
CA VAL A 51 7.97 5.47 -1.59
C VAL A 51 7.48 4.41 -2.58
N LYS A 52 6.90 4.80 -3.72
CA LYS A 52 6.40 3.85 -4.74
C LYS A 52 7.51 2.97 -5.35
N THR A 53 8.69 3.54 -5.56
CA THR A 53 9.86 2.80 -6.08
C THR A 53 10.57 1.95 -5.01
N GLY A 54 10.20 2.10 -3.73
CA GLY A 54 10.82 1.39 -2.62
C GLY A 54 12.21 1.91 -2.22
N ARG A 55 12.62 3.10 -2.72
CA ARG A 55 13.86 3.76 -2.29
C ARG A 55 13.79 4.18 -0.82
N LEU A 56 12.61 4.58 -0.34
CA LEU A 56 12.34 4.83 1.08
C LEU A 56 11.75 3.57 1.72
N LYS A 57 12.49 2.96 2.66
CA LYS A 57 12.04 1.76 3.37
C LYS A 57 11.08 2.15 4.50
N ASN A 58 9.88 1.59 4.49
CA ASN A 58 8.87 1.79 5.54
C ASN A 58 9.35 1.40 6.93
N SER A 59 10.28 0.44 7.02
CA SER A 59 10.85 0.00 8.30
C SER A 59 11.65 1.10 9.00
N LEU A 60 12.23 2.03 8.23
CA LEU A 60 12.99 3.16 8.74
C LEU A 60 12.12 4.41 8.89
N PHE A 61 11.17 4.58 7.98
CA PHE A 61 10.32 5.77 7.89
C PHE A 61 8.83 5.37 7.93
N PRO A 62 8.32 5.00 9.11
CA PRO A 62 6.99 4.42 9.25
C PRO A 62 5.84 5.40 9.01
N ASN A 63 6.11 6.71 8.95
CA ASN A 63 5.10 7.76 8.74
C ASN A 63 5.15 8.38 7.32
N LEU A 64 6.08 7.92 6.48
CA LEU A 64 6.17 8.35 5.08
C LEU A 64 5.43 7.39 4.17
N GLY A 65 4.61 7.97 3.28
CA GLY A 65 3.71 7.21 2.44
C GLY A 65 3.46 7.82 1.07
N ALA A 66 2.84 7.03 0.19
CA ALA A 66 2.36 7.45 -1.12
C ALA A 66 0.84 7.22 -1.21
N PRO A 67 0.14 7.99 -2.06
CA PRO A 67 -1.28 7.74 -2.30
C PRO A 67 -1.49 6.37 -2.93
N CYS A 68 -2.43 5.60 -2.36
CA CYS A 68 -2.88 4.32 -2.88
C CYS A 68 -3.44 4.48 -4.29
N GLU A 69 -3.01 3.65 -5.24
CA GLU A 69 -3.47 3.77 -6.63
C GLU A 69 -4.95 3.43 -6.84
N ARG A 70 -5.56 2.69 -5.90
CA ARG A 70 -6.98 2.31 -5.97
C ARG A 70 -7.91 3.31 -5.28
N CYS A 71 -7.51 3.88 -4.13
CA CYS A 71 -8.41 4.70 -3.30
C CYS A 71 -7.85 6.07 -2.90
N GLY A 72 -6.63 6.42 -3.31
CA GLY A 72 -6.00 7.71 -3.03
C GLY A 72 -5.50 7.89 -1.58
N ARG A 73 -5.88 7.03 -0.63
CA ARG A 73 -5.41 7.13 0.77
C ARG A 73 -3.90 7.01 0.84
N ILE A 74 -3.24 7.90 1.59
CA ILE A 74 -1.81 7.80 1.90
C ILE A 74 -1.55 6.47 2.63
N THR A 75 -0.64 5.70 2.07
CA THR A 75 -0.24 4.39 2.58
C THR A 75 1.26 4.26 2.46
N ASN A 76 1.87 3.67 3.47
CA ASN A 76 3.31 3.43 3.45
C ASN A 76 3.56 2.13 2.66
N HIS A 77 2.58 1.23 2.59
CA HIS A 77 2.64 0.02 1.75
C HIS A 77 2.79 0.35 0.26
N ALA A 78 3.45 -0.56 -0.48
CA ALA A 78 3.88 -0.43 -1.87
C ALA A 78 2.90 0.31 -2.82
N LYS A 79 2.09 -0.42 -3.58
CA LYS A 79 1.26 0.14 -4.67
C LYS A 79 -0.19 0.40 -4.25
N ILE A 80 -0.70 -0.45 -3.36
CA ILE A 80 -2.07 -0.39 -2.85
C ILE A 80 -2.06 -0.52 -1.32
N CYS A 81 -3.00 0.15 -0.67
CA CYS A 81 -3.15 0.06 0.78
C CYS A 81 -3.69 -1.31 1.21
N ARG A 82 -3.45 -1.67 2.48
CA ARG A 82 -3.86 -2.96 3.05
C ARG A 82 -5.37 -3.21 2.92
N HIS A 83 -6.19 -2.17 3.08
CA HIS A 83 -7.63 -2.29 2.91
C HIS A 83 -8.01 -2.68 1.47
N CYS A 84 -7.42 -2.02 0.48
CA CYS A 84 -7.65 -2.34 -0.93
C CYS A 84 -7.18 -3.74 -1.29
N ALA A 85 -6.01 -4.17 -0.78
CA ALA A 85 -5.50 -5.52 -1.00
C ALA A 85 -6.41 -6.59 -0.36
N ASN A 86 -6.85 -6.38 0.88
CA ASN A 86 -7.76 -7.27 1.58
C ASN A 86 -9.12 -7.39 0.88
N SER A 87 -9.67 -6.27 0.39
CA SER A 87 -10.92 -6.28 -0.38
C SER A 87 -10.78 -7.13 -1.64
N ILE A 88 -9.70 -6.98 -2.41
CA ILE A 88 -9.49 -7.75 -3.65
C ILE A 88 -9.40 -9.25 -3.34
N THR A 89 -8.55 -9.61 -2.38
CA THR A 89 -8.35 -11.01 -1.99
C THR A 89 -9.61 -11.64 -1.41
N SER A 90 -10.39 -10.87 -0.63
CA SER A 90 -11.68 -11.33 -0.11
C SER A 90 -12.70 -11.58 -1.21
N THR A 91 -12.77 -10.71 -2.23
CA THR A 91 -13.68 -10.91 -3.37
C THR A 91 -13.33 -12.19 -4.13
N LEU A 92 -12.05 -12.40 -4.45
CA LEU A 92 -11.59 -13.63 -5.13
C LEU A 92 -11.87 -14.89 -4.30
N ALA A 93 -11.65 -14.83 -2.98
CA ALA A 93 -11.94 -15.95 -2.10
C ALA A 93 -13.44 -16.26 -2.00
N GLN A 94 -14.30 -15.23 -2.11
CA GLN A 94 -15.74 -15.41 -2.12
C GLN A 94 -16.21 -16.08 -3.41
N GLU A 95 -15.72 -15.61 -4.57
CA GLU A 95 -16.03 -16.21 -5.87
C GLU A 95 -15.68 -17.70 -5.92
N GLU A 96 -14.55 -18.11 -5.34
CA GLU A 96 -14.16 -19.52 -5.28
C GLU A 96 -15.11 -20.35 -4.40
N LYS A 97 -15.54 -19.81 -3.25
CA LYS A 97 -16.53 -20.46 -2.39
C LYS A 97 -17.87 -20.63 -3.11
N ASP A 98 -18.30 -19.60 -3.82
CA ASP A 98 -19.55 -19.61 -4.57
C ASP A 98 -19.51 -20.68 -5.66
N LYS A 99 -18.40 -20.79 -6.43
CA LYS A 99 -18.19 -21.88 -7.41
C LYS A 99 -18.28 -23.27 -6.78
N ILE A 100 -17.61 -23.48 -5.65
CA ILE A 100 -17.65 -24.76 -4.92
C ILE A 100 -19.08 -25.07 -4.48
N TRP A 101 -19.82 -24.07 -4.00
CA TRP A 101 -21.21 -24.21 -3.58
C TRP A 101 -22.12 -24.57 -4.77
N PHE A 102 -22.03 -23.84 -5.89
CA PHE A 102 -22.79 -24.14 -7.10
C PHE A 102 -22.52 -25.56 -7.61
N ASN A 103 -21.26 -26.00 -7.63
CA ASN A 103 -20.88 -27.36 -8.03
C ASN A 103 -21.48 -28.45 -7.12
N LYS A 104 -21.67 -28.16 -5.83
CA LYS A 104 -22.34 -29.09 -4.90
C LYS A 104 -23.84 -29.20 -5.18
N ILE A 105 -24.49 -28.09 -5.53
CA ILE A 105 -25.93 -28.07 -5.85
C ILE A 105 -26.23 -28.79 -7.16
N GLN A 106 -25.36 -28.68 -8.16
CA GLN A 106 -25.60 -29.28 -9.47
C GLN A 106 -25.39 -30.80 -9.51
N LYS A 107 -24.76 -31.42 -8.50
CA LYS A 107 -24.65 -32.88 -8.46
C LYS A 107 -26.02 -33.48 -8.14
N PRO A 108 -26.63 -34.28 -9.04
CA PRO A 108 -27.93 -34.89 -8.76
C PRO A 108 -27.78 -35.81 -7.55
N THR A 109 -28.62 -35.61 -6.53
CA THR A 109 -28.71 -36.53 -5.39
C THR A 109 -29.15 -37.89 -5.93
N HIS A 110 -28.25 -38.87 -5.90
CA HIS A 110 -28.49 -40.26 -6.31
C HIS A 110 -29.41 -41.02 -5.32
N ARG A 111 -30.50 -40.38 -4.87
CA ARG A 111 -31.53 -40.90 -3.97
C ARG A 111 -32.90 -40.95 -4.63
N ALA A 112 -32.95 -41.06 -5.96
CA ALA A 112 -34.16 -41.52 -6.63
C ALA A 112 -34.23 -43.05 -6.54
N ASN A 113 -35.34 -43.56 -6.01
CA ASN A 113 -35.77 -44.96 -5.92
C ASN A 113 -35.33 -45.75 -4.67
N ALA A 114 -35.90 -45.38 -3.51
CA ALA A 114 -35.97 -46.23 -2.33
C ALA A 114 -37.41 -46.61 -1.93
N TYR A 115 -38.37 -46.59 -2.86
CA TYR A 115 -39.71 -47.15 -2.66
C TYR A 115 -39.78 -48.53 -3.31
N ARG A 116 -39.50 -49.55 -2.51
CA ARG A 116 -39.71 -50.96 -2.82
C ARG A 116 -41.09 -51.34 -2.27
N TYR A 117 -42.12 -51.32 -3.13
CA TYR A 117 -43.44 -51.86 -2.77
C TYR A 117 -43.33 -53.38 -2.61
N LYS A 118 -43.90 -53.92 -1.53
CA LYS A 118 -44.13 -55.35 -1.28
C LYS A 118 -45.56 -55.70 -1.67
#